data_AF-A0A5C5GI45-F1
#
_entry.id   AF-A0A5C5GI45-F1
#
_cell.length_a   1.000
_cell.length_b   1.000
_cell.length_c   1.000
_cell.angle_alpha   90.00
_cell.angle_beta   90.00
_cell.angle_gamma   90.00
#
_symmetry.space_group_name_H-M   'P 1'
#
loop_
_entity.id
_entity.type
_entity.pdbx_description
1 polymer ?
#
loop_
_entity_poly.entity_id
_entity_poly.type
_entity_poly.pdbx_seq_one_letter_code
_entity_poly.pdbx_strand_id
1 'polypeptide(L)'
;MPDAGYATRPLAPESWQPYADLVDRHHRRKGVAARALEGAMPLIAEAGCGTVGACPEELTGQKTSAGFLWGGTLSLFERAGFAPHRKIGKHRWIVRRNIERTLQ
;
A
#
# COMPACT_ATOMS: atom_id res chain seq x y z
N MET A 1 1.54 -1.21 21.24
CA MET A 1 2.69 -2.12 21.24
C MET A 1 3.77 -1.52 20.35
N PRO A 2 5.01 -1.39 20.81
CA PRO A 2 6.12 -0.89 19.98
C PRO A 2 6.64 -1.99 19.03
N ASP A 3 7.32 -1.52 17.99
CA ASP A 3 7.82 -2.19 16.78
C ASP A 3 8.36 -3.62 16.92
N ALA A 4 7.72 -4.57 16.24
CA ALA A 4 8.38 -5.82 15.87
C ALA A 4 9.28 -5.55 14.66
N GLY A 5 10.57 -5.38 14.92
CA GLY A 5 11.61 -5.03 13.96
C GLY A 5 11.65 -5.92 12.71
N TYR A 6 11.22 -5.35 11.59
CA TYR A 6 11.54 -5.87 10.27
C TYR A 6 12.83 -5.18 9.79
N ALA A 7 13.91 -5.95 9.63
CA ALA A 7 15.12 -5.44 9.01
C ALA A 7 14.92 -5.36 7.49
N THR A 8 14.96 -4.16 6.93
CA THR A 8 15.02 -3.98 5.47
C THR A 8 16.39 -4.42 4.99
N ARG A 9 16.44 -5.44 4.14
CA ARG A 9 17.66 -5.94 3.50
C ARG A 9 17.42 -6.05 2.00
N PRO A 10 18.45 -5.85 1.16
CA PRO A 10 18.36 -6.18 -0.25
C PRO A 10 17.93 -7.64 -0.45
N LEU A 11 17.17 -7.90 -1.52
CA LEU A 11 16.84 -9.28 -1.90
C LEU A 11 18.14 -10.04 -2.21
N ALA A 12 18.29 -11.20 -1.60
CA ALA A 12 19.39 -12.15 -1.78
C ALA A 12 18.82 -13.57 -2.02
N PRO A 13 19.60 -14.55 -2.53
CA PRO A 13 19.10 -15.90 -2.84
C PRO A 13 18.29 -16.56 -1.73
N GLU A 14 18.68 -16.37 -0.47
CA GLU A 14 17.98 -16.86 0.73
C GLU A 14 16.57 -16.26 0.93
N SER A 15 16.30 -15.09 0.33
CA SER A 15 15.01 -14.40 0.39
C SER A 15 14.08 -14.73 -0.78
N TRP A 16 14.53 -15.50 -1.77
CA TRP A 16 13.76 -15.76 -2.99
C TRP A 16 12.49 -16.56 -2.72
N GLN A 17 12.54 -17.59 -1.87
CA GLN A 17 11.34 -18.38 -1.58
C GLN A 17 10.28 -17.55 -0.81
N PRO A 18 10.61 -16.86 0.29
CA PRO A 18 9.67 -15.96 0.95
C PRO A 18 9.12 -14.87 0.02
N TYR A 19 9.96 -14.32 -0.88
CA TYR A 19 9.52 -13.34 -1.86
C TYR A 19 8.57 -13.95 -2.91
N ALA A 20 8.88 -15.14 -3.42
CA ALA A 20 8.02 -15.86 -4.36
C ALA A 20 6.65 -16.15 -3.74
N ASP A 21 6.62 -16.62 -2.49
CA ASP A 21 5.39 -16.87 -1.73
C ASP A 21 4.59 -15.58 -1.51
N LEU A 22 5.28 -14.44 -1.32
CA LEU A 22 4.65 -13.13 -1.16
C LEU A 22 3.94 -12.66 -2.43
N VAL A 23 4.59 -12.82 -3.60
CA VAL A 23 4.07 -12.33 -4.88
C VAL A 23 3.11 -13.31 -5.57
N ASP A 24 3.09 -14.56 -5.10
CA ASP A 24 2.25 -15.63 -5.63
C ASP A 24 0.75 -15.26 -5.59
N ARG A 25 0.05 -15.58 -6.68
CA ARG A 25 -1.36 -15.24 -6.86
C ARG A 25 -2.27 -15.91 -5.82
N HIS A 26 -1.92 -17.09 -5.32
CA HIS A 26 -2.69 -17.83 -4.31
C HIS A 26 -2.47 -17.26 -2.90
N HIS A 27 -1.43 -16.48 -2.71
CA HIS A 27 -1.09 -15.81 -1.45
C HIS A 27 -1.59 -14.36 -1.36
N ARG A 28 -2.19 -13.84 -2.44
CA ARG A 28 -2.88 -12.54 -2.44
C ARG A 28 -4.07 -12.53 -1.49
N ARG A 29 -4.54 -11.32 -1.15
CA ARG A 29 -5.67 -11.07 -0.23
C ARG A 29 -5.42 -11.49 1.22
N LYS A 30 -4.17 -11.80 1.60
CA LYS A 30 -3.76 -12.06 2.99
C LYS A 30 -3.35 -10.78 3.77
N GLY A 31 -3.67 -9.60 3.25
CA GLY A 31 -3.42 -8.32 3.94
C GLY A 31 -1.98 -7.79 3.88
N VAL A 32 -1.08 -8.42 3.12
CA VAL A 32 0.32 -7.99 2.97
C VAL A 32 0.44 -6.52 2.57
N ALA A 33 -0.27 -6.09 1.52
CA ALA A 33 -0.24 -4.70 1.07
C ALA A 33 -0.74 -3.71 2.14
N ALA A 34 -1.71 -4.12 2.97
CA ALA A 34 -2.18 -3.30 4.08
C ALA A 34 -1.09 -3.13 5.14
N ARG A 35 -0.40 -4.22 5.52
CA ARG A 35 0.70 -4.16 6.48
C ARG A 35 1.89 -3.36 5.96
N ALA A 36 2.23 -3.51 4.69
CA ALA A 36 3.29 -2.71 4.06
C ALA A 36 2.93 -1.22 4.07
N LEU A 37 1.68 -0.87 3.73
CA LEU A 37 1.20 0.50 3.77
C LEU A 37 1.20 1.06 5.20
N GLU A 38 0.70 0.30 6.18
CA GLU A 38 0.72 0.65 7.61
C GLU A 38 2.15 0.95 8.10
N GLY A 39 3.12 0.08 7.80
CA GLY A 39 4.52 0.26 8.21
C GLY A 39 5.26 1.39 7.49
N ALA A 40 4.85 1.73 6.26
CA ALA A 40 5.47 2.81 5.50
C ALA A 40 5.06 4.22 5.99
N MET A 41 3.87 4.38 6.59
CA MET A 41 3.36 5.71 6.97
C MET A 41 4.22 6.43 8.01
N PRO A 42 4.69 5.80 9.11
CA PRO A 42 5.59 6.44 10.07
C PRO A 42 6.91 6.88 9.43
N LEU A 43 7.51 6.04 8.59
CA LEU A 43 8.76 6.35 7.89
C LEU A 43 8.61 7.57 6.96
N ILE A 44 7.47 7.68 6.29
CA ILE A 44 7.18 8.84 5.43
C ILE A 44 6.91 10.10 6.27
N ALA A 45 6.30 9.96 7.45
CA ALA A 45 6.11 11.05 8.39
C ALA A 45 7.44 11.61 8.91
N GLU A 46 8.38 10.72 9.27
CA GLU A 46 9.75 11.06 9.68
C GLU A 46 10.53 11.76 8.56
N ALA A 47 10.38 11.30 7.32
CA ALA A 47 10.98 11.94 6.15
C ALA A 47 10.40 13.35 5.87
N GLY A 48 9.32 13.74 6.54
CA GLY A 48 8.74 15.09 6.45
C GLY A 48 7.90 15.34 5.20
N CYS A 49 7.38 14.30 4.55
CA CYS A 49 6.47 14.46 3.40
C CYS A 49 5.06 14.81 3.87
N GLY A 50 4.66 16.07 3.78
CA GLY A 50 3.36 16.55 4.30
C GLY A 50 2.10 15.95 3.64
N THR A 51 2.18 15.51 2.38
CA THR A 51 1.06 14.82 1.70
C THR A 51 1.58 13.64 0.89
N VAL A 52 0.93 12.48 1.05
CA VAL A 52 1.22 11.26 0.29
C VAL A 52 0.07 10.98 -0.66
N GLY A 53 0.40 10.68 -1.92
CA GLY A 53 -0.57 10.34 -2.96
C GLY A 53 -0.44 8.90 -3.44
N ALA A 54 -1.54 8.32 -3.88
CA ALA A 54 -1.55 7.03 -4.57
C ALA A 54 -2.63 6.99 -5.67
N CYS A 55 -2.52 6.01 -6.58
CA CYS A 55 -3.43 5.85 -7.70
C CYS A 55 -4.13 4.47 -7.73
N PRO A 56 -5.02 4.16 -6.78
CA PRO A 56 -5.67 2.85 -6.72
C PRO A 56 -6.81 2.69 -7.73
N GLU A 57 -7.22 1.44 -7.93
CA GLU A 57 -8.42 1.07 -8.70
C GLU A 57 -9.63 0.84 -7.78
N GLU A 58 -10.78 1.38 -8.17
CA GLU A 58 -12.08 1.14 -7.57
C GLU A 58 -12.68 -0.19 -8.07
N LEU A 59 -13.04 -1.07 -7.14
CA LEU A 59 -13.71 -2.33 -7.47
C LEU A 59 -15.23 -2.12 -7.47
N THR A 60 -15.85 -2.15 -8.65
CA THR A 60 -17.30 -1.88 -8.81
C THR A 60 -18.16 -3.15 -8.76
N GLY A 61 -17.79 -4.14 -7.94
CA GLY A 61 -18.50 -5.42 -7.82
C GLY A 61 -18.33 -6.40 -8.99
N GLN A 62 -17.75 -5.97 -10.11
CA GLN A 62 -17.36 -6.86 -11.21
C GLN A 62 -15.97 -7.47 -10.99
N LYS A 63 -15.73 -8.62 -11.62
CA LYS A 63 -14.45 -9.32 -11.53
C LYS A 63 -13.38 -8.58 -12.34
N THR A 64 -12.59 -7.74 -11.66
CA THR A 64 -11.47 -7.02 -12.28
C THR A 64 -10.26 -7.94 -12.47
N SER A 65 -9.58 -7.84 -13.62
CA SER A 65 -8.36 -8.60 -13.85
C SER A 65 -7.26 -8.12 -12.90
N ALA A 66 -6.45 -9.06 -12.40
CA ALA A 66 -5.42 -8.71 -11.44
C ALA A 66 -4.32 -7.78 -12.01
N GLY A 67 -4.21 -7.71 -13.34
CA GLY A 67 -3.28 -6.81 -14.02
C GLY A 67 -3.61 -5.33 -13.85
N PHE A 68 -4.86 -4.98 -13.53
CA PHE A 68 -5.24 -3.60 -13.22
C PHE A 68 -4.94 -3.20 -11.76
N LEU A 69 -4.80 -4.17 -10.86
CA LEU A 69 -4.73 -3.91 -9.41
C LEU A 69 -3.30 -3.72 -8.86
N TRP A 70 -2.32 -3.44 -9.72
CA TRP A 70 -0.93 -3.23 -9.30
C TRP A 70 -0.78 -2.03 -8.35
N GLY A 71 -1.62 -0.99 -8.52
CA GLY A 71 -1.67 0.17 -7.64
C GLY A 71 -2.47 -0.05 -6.35
N GLY A 72 -3.02 -1.25 -6.13
CA GLY A 72 -3.92 -1.55 -5.01
C GLY A 72 -5.38 -1.14 -5.27
N THR A 73 -6.25 -1.40 -4.28
CA THR A 73 -7.68 -1.10 -4.36
C THR A 73 -8.03 0.18 -3.62
N LEU A 74 -9.06 0.91 -4.06
CA LEU A 74 -9.50 2.13 -3.37
C LEU A 74 -9.78 1.88 -1.88
N SER A 75 -10.49 0.78 -1.59
CA SER A 75 -10.80 0.35 -0.23
C SER A 75 -9.59 0.09 0.67
N LEU A 76 -8.44 -0.32 0.10
CA LEU A 76 -7.19 -0.50 0.86
C LEU A 76 -6.68 0.85 1.37
N PHE A 77 -6.66 1.85 0.49
CA PHE A 77 -6.17 3.18 0.81
C PHE A 77 -7.13 3.95 1.72
N GLU A 78 -8.45 3.81 1.52
CA GLU A 78 -9.45 4.40 2.41
C GLU A 78 -9.32 3.88 3.84
N ARG A 79 -9.14 2.57 4.01
CA ARG A 79 -8.86 1.96 5.32
C ARG A 79 -7.56 2.45 5.95
N ALA A 80 -6.59 2.84 5.13
CA ALA A 80 -5.33 3.43 5.58
C ALA A 80 -5.41 4.95 5.76
N GLY A 81 -6.61 5.54 5.77
CA GLY A 81 -6.83 6.96 6.03
C GLY A 81 -6.54 7.89 4.85
N PHE A 82 -6.43 7.35 3.63
CA PHE A 82 -6.41 8.18 2.43
C PHE A 82 -7.83 8.55 2.02
N ALA A 83 -8.02 9.78 1.56
CA ALA A 83 -9.27 10.25 1.01
C ALA A 83 -9.20 10.31 -0.53
N PRO A 84 -10.30 9.97 -1.24
CA PRO A 84 -10.41 10.26 -2.67
C PRO A 84 -10.22 11.75 -2.95
N HIS A 85 -9.36 12.06 -3.92
CA HIS A 85 -9.10 13.44 -4.34
C HIS A 85 -9.65 13.73 -5.73
N ARG A 86 -9.37 12.87 -6.72
CA ARG A 86 -9.82 13.06 -8.10
C ARG A 86 -9.90 11.73 -8.83
N LYS A 87 -11.00 11.49 -9.56
CA LYS A 87 -11.09 10.35 -10.48
C LYS A 87 -10.38 10.68 -11.79
N ILE A 88 -9.50 9.78 -12.27
CA ILE A 88 -8.67 9.98 -13.48
C ILE A 88 -8.91 8.94 -14.57
N GLY A 89 -9.85 8.02 -14.35
CA GLY A 89 -10.28 7.05 -15.34
C GLY A 89 -11.59 6.40 -14.90
N LYS A 90 -12.04 5.38 -15.63
CA LYS A 90 -13.31 4.68 -15.32
C LYS A 90 -13.33 4.13 -13.89
N HIS A 91 -12.21 3.57 -13.45
CA HIS A 91 -12.05 2.97 -12.12
C HIS A 91 -10.86 3.53 -11.33
N ARG A 92 -9.95 4.29 -11.98
CA ARG A 92 -8.76 4.80 -11.32
C ARG A 92 -9.00 6.13 -10.61
N TRP A 93 -8.57 6.18 -9.35
CA TRP A 93 -8.62 7.38 -8.52
C TRP A 93 -7.22 7.87 -8.20
N ILE A 94 -7.09 9.17 -7.96
CA ILE A 94 -6.02 9.75 -7.14
C ILE A 94 -6.60 9.87 -5.74
N VAL A 95 -5.90 9.30 -4.76
CA VAL A 95 -6.19 9.43 -3.34
C VAL A 95 -5.04 10.15 -2.64
N ARG A 96 -5.31 10.83 -1.53
CA ARG A 96 -4.31 11.55 -0.74
C ARG A 96 -4.50 11.32 0.74
N ARG A 97 -3.40 11.30 1.48
CA ARG A 97 -3.38 11.39 2.94
C ARG A 97 -2.43 12.51 3.34
N ASN A 98 -2.89 13.40 4.20
CA ASN A 98 -2.00 14.35 4.86
C ASN A 98 -1.28 13.63 6.00
N ILE A 99 0.01 13.89 6.10
CA ILE A 99 0.85 13.33 7.15
C ILE A 99 1.41 14.50 7.95
N GLU A 100 1.07 14.54 9.23
CA GLU A 100 1.67 15.48 10.16
C GLU A 100 3.11 15.05 10.41
N ARG A 101 4.03 16.01 10.43
CA ARG A 101 5.40 15.74 10.84
C ARG A 101 5.36 15.27 12.28
N THR A 102 5.93 14.10 12.54
CA THR A 102 6.20 13.68 13.92
C THR A 102 7.40 14.49 14.41
N LEU A 103 7.16 15.43 15.32
CA LEU A 103 8.22 16.08 16.08
C LEU A 103 8.59 15.13 17.21
N GLN A 104 9.85 14.65 17.22
CA GLN A 104 10.45 14.04 18.40
C GLN A 104 10.91 15.11 19.37
#